data_AF-A0AAU9W7G2-F1
#
_entry.id   AF-A0AAU9W7G2-F1
#
_cell.length_a   1.000
_cell.length_b   1.000
_cell.length_c   1.000
_cell.angle_alpha   90.00
_cell.angle_beta   90.00
_cell.angle_gamma   90.00
#
_symmetry.space_group_name_H-M   'P 1'
#
loop_
_entity.id
_entity.type
_entity.pdbx_description
1 polymer ?
#
loop_
_entity_poly.entity_id
_entity_poly.type
_entity_poly.pdbx_seq_one_letter_code
_entity_poly.pdbx_strand_id
1 'polypeptide(L)'
;MAEGRFASVYSVEEFILEQENKNTAQKTERDVRLLERSLKTKDEGRKIEDIPAAELNEFISEFIISVRTKDGNEYEPTSLRSLMASFERHLKKKGYSASTINDMVFEKTRKALQSKQKQLKKQGKGNKPKASVALTTEELKIMYEKGLLGMCSPMK
;
A
#
# COMPACT_ATOMS: atom_id res chain seq x y z
N MET A 1 15.34 -41.95 15.92
CA MET A 1 15.90 -40.62 15.62
C MET A 1 14.83 -39.74 14.97
N ALA A 2 14.00 -39.08 15.78
CA ALA A 2 12.94 -38.17 15.28
C ALA A 2 13.08 -36.74 15.85
N GLU A 3 13.89 -36.57 16.89
CA GLU A 3 13.97 -35.34 17.70
C GLU A 3 14.75 -34.19 17.05
N GLY A 4 15.41 -34.39 15.92
CA GLY A 4 16.13 -33.34 15.19
C GLY A 4 15.33 -32.66 14.06
N ARG A 5 14.06 -33.03 13.85
CA ARG A 5 13.26 -32.51 12.72
C ARG A 5 12.52 -31.21 13.03
N PHE A 6 12.37 -30.86 14.30
CA PHE A 6 11.58 -29.71 14.73
C PHE A 6 12.44 -28.78 15.60
N ALA A 7 12.55 -27.52 15.19
CA ALA A 7 13.19 -26.49 16.00
C ALA A 7 12.27 -26.09 17.15
N SER A 8 12.85 -25.81 18.32
CA SER A 8 12.13 -25.14 19.41
C SER A 8 11.82 -23.70 18.98
N VAL A 9 10.55 -23.32 18.99
CA VAL A 9 10.08 -21.97 18.64
C VAL A 9 9.38 -21.37 19.86
N TYR A 10 9.61 -20.08 20.13
CA TYR A 10 9.06 -19.38 21.29
C TYR A 10 7.54 -19.15 21.17
N SER A 11 7.09 -18.54 20.07
CA SER A 11 5.67 -18.32 19.73
C SER A 11 5.52 -18.17 18.22
N VAL A 12 4.40 -18.67 17.69
CA VAL A 12 4.05 -18.52 16.26
C VAL A 12 3.78 -17.05 15.94
N GLU A 13 3.14 -16.32 16.85
CA GLU A 13 2.83 -14.89 16.71
C GLU A 13 4.09 -14.04 16.67
N GLU A 14 5.04 -14.31 17.56
CA GLU A 14 6.33 -13.60 17.60
C GLU A 14 7.12 -13.84 16.31
N PHE A 15 7.17 -15.09 15.85
CA PHE A 15 7.81 -15.44 14.58
C PHE A 15 7.18 -14.72 13.39
N ILE A 16 5.84 -14.66 13.31
CA ILE A 16 5.13 -13.93 12.26
C ILE A 16 5.45 -12.43 12.32
N LEU A 17 5.49 -11.85 13.52
CA LEU A 17 5.80 -10.44 13.72
C LEU A 17 7.24 -10.09 13.29
N GLU A 18 8.21 -10.95 13.60
CA GLU A 18 9.61 -10.76 13.16
C GLU A 18 9.77 -10.77 11.64
N GLN A 19 8.96 -11.57 10.94
CA GLN A 19 8.97 -11.65 9.48
C GLN A 19 8.17 -10.51 8.82
N GLU A 20 7.50 -9.62 9.57
CA GLU A 20 6.79 -8.49 8.99
C GLU A 20 7.78 -7.56 8.26
N ASN A 21 7.48 -7.27 7.00
CA ASN A 21 8.28 -6.32 6.23
C ASN A 21 8.16 -4.91 6.83
N LYS A 22 9.26 -4.40 7.41
CA LYS A 22 9.35 -3.08 8.05
C LYS A 22 8.87 -1.94 7.13
N ASN A 23 9.19 -1.99 5.84
CA ASN A 23 8.77 -0.97 4.88
C ASN A 23 7.24 -0.99 4.69
N THR A 24 6.66 -2.19 4.61
CA THR A 24 5.20 -2.36 4.52
C THR A 24 4.52 -1.86 5.79
N ALA A 25 5.04 -2.19 6.98
CA ALA A 25 4.52 -1.71 8.26
C ALA A 25 4.49 -0.17 8.32
N GLN A 26 5.63 0.47 8.04
CA GLN A 26 5.74 1.94 8.02
C GLN A 26 4.81 2.59 6.98
N LYS A 27 4.70 2.01 5.79
CA LYS A 27 3.76 2.50 4.78
C LYS A 27 2.31 2.41 5.28
N THR A 28 1.93 1.29 5.89
CA THR A 28 0.59 1.10 6.48
C THR A 28 0.26 2.22 7.44
N GLU A 29 1.16 2.46 8.39
CA GLU A 29 0.96 3.44 9.44
C GLU A 29 0.83 4.86 8.87
N ARG A 30 1.69 5.22 7.90
CA ARG A 30 1.62 6.52 7.22
C ARG A 30 0.29 6.73 6.50
N ASP A 31 -0.18 5.71 5.79
CA ASP A 31 -1.43 5.75 5.05
C ASP A 31 -2.63 5.86 6.00
N VAL A 32 -2.66 5.07 7.08
CA VAL A 32 -3.72 5.13 8.11
C VAL A 32 -3.77 6.50 8.77
N ARG A 33 -2.61 7.05 9.18
CA ARG A 33 -2.53 8.40 9.74
C ARG A 33 -3.04 9.47 8.77
N LEU A 34 -2.88 9.26 7.46
CA LEU A 34 -3.42 10.17 6.45
C LEU A 34 -4.95 10.12 6.41
N LEU A 35 -5.55 8.94 6.49
CA LEU A 35 -7.00 8.78 6.60
C LEU A 35 -7.53 9.38 7.90
N GLU A 36 -6.95 9.05 9.05
CA GLU A 36 -7.34 9.62 10.35
C GLU A 36 -7.26 11.15 10.36
N ARG A 37 -6.24 11.75 9.73
CA ARG A 37 -6.17 13.21 9.59
C ARG A 37 -7.34 13.75 8.79
N SER A 38 -7.73 13.07 7.70
CA SER A 38 -8.92 13.44 6.92
C SER A 38 -10.20 13.35 7.76
N LEU A 39 -10.34 12.33 8.60
CA LEU A 39 -11.50 12.18 9.51
C LEU A 39 -11.57 13.32 10.53
N LYS A 40 -10.43 13.72 11.11
CA LYS A 40 -10.37 14.84 12.05
C LYS A 40 -10.83 16.16 11.45
N THR A 41 -10.66 16.39 10.14
CA THR A 41 -11.20 17.59 9.48
C THR A 41 -12.73 17.62 9.40
N LYS A 42 -13.37 16.48 9.67
CA LYS A 42 -14.82 16.26 9.68
C LYS A 42 -15.38 16.06 11.10
N ASP A 43 -14.61 16.46 12.12
CA ASP A 43 -14.93 16.24 13.54
C ASP A 43 -15.08 14.75 13.93
N GLU A 44 -14.45 13.85 13.16
CA GLU A 44 -14.41 12.42 13.48
C GLU A 44 -13.08 12.07 14.16
N GLY A 45 -13.14 11.85 15.48
CA GLY A 45 -11.99 11.57 16.34
C GLY A 45 -11.75 10.09 16.65
N ARG A 46 -12.68 9.19 16.30
CA ARG A 46 -12.53 7.75 16.53
C ARG A 46 -11.37 7.18 15.71
N LYS A 47 -10.74 6.12 16.20
CA LYS A 47 -9.79 5.35 15.38
C LYS A 47 -10.55 4.60 14.30
N ILE A 48 -9.90 4.34 13.18
CA ILE A 48 -10.56 3.69 12.04
C ILE A 48 -11.09 2.30 12.37
N GLU A 49 -10.44 1.57 13.28
CA GLU A 49 -10.90 0.25 13.76
C GLU A 49 -12.12 0.31 14.70
N ASP A 50 -12.45 1.48 15.26
CA ASP A 50 -13.56 1.67 16.19
C ASP A 50 -14.84 2.19 15.50
N ILE A 51 -14.74 2.58 14.22
CA ILE A 51 -15.87 3.10 13.44
C ILE A 51 -16.69 1.94 12.86
N PRO A 52 -18.03 1.95 12.93
CA PRO A 52 -18.87 0.94 12.29
C PRO A 52 -18.65 0.84 10.77
N ALA A 53 -18.73 -0.38 10.21
CA ALA A 53 -18.34 -0.63 8.82
C ALA A 53 -19.12 0.21 7.79
N ALA A 54 -20.40 0.48 8.04
CA ALA A 54 -21.23 1.32 7.18
C ALA A 54 -20.74 2.78 7.16
N GLU A 55 -20.42 3.35 8.33
CA GLU A 55 -19.86 4.70 8.46
C GLU A 55 -18.45 4.77 7.88
N LEU A 56 -17.62 3.77 8.16
CA LEU A 56 -16.26 3.70 7.64
C LEU A 56 -16.25 3.62 6.10
N ASN A 57 -17.20 2.91 5.51
CA ASN A 57 -17.38 2.86 4.07
C ASN A 57 -17.70 4.24 3.46
N GLU A 58 -18.52 5.05 4.14
CA GLU A 58 -18.80 6.43 3.72
C GLU A 58 -17.52 7.27 3.73
N PHE A 59 -16.80 7.26 4.86
CA PHE A 59 -15.57 8.01 5.04
C PHE A 59 -14.47 7.63 4.03
N ILE A 60 -14.21 6.33 3.84
CA ILE A 60 -13.17 5.88 2.90
C ILE A 60 -13.58 6.25 1.46
N SER A 61 -14.86 6.12 1.10
CA SER A 61 -15.33 6.47 -0.25
C SER A 61 -15.08 7.95 -0.57
N GLU A 62 -15.34 8.84 0.39
CA GLU A 62 -15.10 10.27 0.24
C GLU A 62 -13.61 10.62 0.27
N PHE A 63 -12.84 9.95 1.13
CA PHE A 63 -11.38 10.09 1.15
C PHE A 63 -10.77 9.76 -0.21
N ILE A 64 -11.17 8.66 -0.86
CA ILE A 64 -10.60 8.21 -2.13
C ILE A 64 -10.82 9.23 -3.27
N ILE A 65 -11.93 9.96 -3.27
CA ILE A 65 -12.21 10.97 -4.30
C ILE A 65 -11.52 12.31 -4.02
N SER A 66 -11.31 12.65 -2.75
CA SER A 66 -10.80 13.95 -2.29
C SER A 66 -9.30 13.98 -2.05
N VAL A 67 -8.66 12.85 -1.74
CA VAL A 67 -7.24 12.81 -1.37
C VAL A 67 -6.33 13.33 -2.49
N ARG A 68 -5.32 14.13 -2.12
CA ARG A 68 -4.29 14.70 -3.02
C ARG A 68 -2.91 14.54 -2.40
N THR A 69 -1.87 14.58 -3.23
CA THR A 69 -0.48 14.57 -2.73
C THR A 69 -0.18 15.84 -1.94
N LYS A 70 0.96 15.88 -1.25
CA LYS A 70 1.40 17.09 -0.51
C LYS A 70 1.46 18.33 -1.40
N ASP A 71 1.80 18.15 -2.68
CA ASP A 71 1.89 19.23 -3.67
C ASP A 71 0.53 19.59 -4.30
N GLY A 72 -0.58 19.04 -3.79
CA GLY A 72 -1.93 19.27 -4.31
C GLY A 72 -2.30 18.47 -5.57
N ASN A 73 -1.39 17.63 -6.07
CA ASN A 73 -1.63 16.84 -7.28
C ASN A 73 -2.52 15.62 -7.02
N GLU A 74 -3.20 15.14 -8.07
CA GLU A 74 -3.92 13.87 -8.04
C GLU A 74 -2.97 12.69 -7.81
N TYR A 75 -3.41 11.67 -7.06
CA TYR A 75 -2.67 10.42 -6.93
C TYR A 75 -2.71 9.60 -8.23
N GLU A 76 -1.70 8.74 -8.44
CA GLU A 76 -1.75 7.71 -9.48
C GLU A 76 -2.81 6.64 -9.17
N PRO A 77 -3.47 6.04 -10.18
CA PRO A 77 -4.46 4.99 -9.97
C PRO A 77 -3.94 3.80 -9.14
N THR A 78 -2.67 3.44 -9.30
CA THR A 78 -2.01 2.37 -8.54
C THR A 78 -1.78 2.76 -7.09
N SER A 79 -1.38 4.00 -6.83
CA SER A 79 -1.20 4.53 -5.47
C SER A 79 -2.50 4.50 -4.67
N LEU A 80 -3.64 4.81 -5.28
CA LEU A 80 -4.96 4.70 -4.62
C LEU A 80 -5.30 3.25 -4.24
N ARG A 81 -4.96 2.26 -5.08
CA ARG A 81 -5.06 0.83 -4.70
C ARG A 81 -4.14 0.49 -3.54
N SER A 82 -2.92 1.02 -3.55
CA SER A 82 -1.96 0.78 -2.47
C SER A 82 -2.39 1.40 -1.14
N LEU A 83 -3.17 2.49 -1.15
CA LEU A 83 -3.81 3.04 0.07
C LEU A 83 -4.87 2.07 0.60
N MET A 84 -5.77 1.60 -0.26
CA MET A 84 -6.79 0.61 0.13
C MET A 84 -6.19 -0.67 0.73
N ALA A 85 -5.10 -1.18 0.12
CA ALA A 85 -4.39 -2.34 0.65
C ALA A 85 -3.77 -2.08 2.03
N SER A 86 -3.37 -0.84 2.32
CA SER A 86 -2.90 -0.46 3.66
C SER A 86 -4.04 -0.42 4.68
N PHE A 87 -5.19 0.16 4.32
CA PHE A 87 -6.35 0.18 5.21
C PHE A 87 -6.84 -1.24 5.54
N GLU A 88 -6.98 -2.09 4.54
CA GLU A 88 -7.35 -3.50 4.72
C GLU A 88 -6.39 -4.22 5.68
N ARG A 89 -5.08 -4.05 5.49
CA ARG A 89 -4.06 -4.69 6.34
C ARG A 89 -4.14 -4.20 7.77
N HIS A 90 -4.33 -2.90 7.99
CA HIS A 90 -4.50 -2.33 9.33
C HIS A 90 -5.74 -2.89 10.02
N LEU A 91 -6.90 -2.84 9.34
CA LEU A 91 -8.17 -3.32 9.89
C LEU A 91 -8.10 -4.81 10.26
N LYS A 92 -7.50 -5.65 9.39
CA LYS A 92 -7.26 -7.07 9.70
C LYS A 92 -6.37 -7.26 10.92
N LYS A 93 -5.26 -6.51 11.01
CA LYS A 93 -4.36 -6.57 12.17
C LYS A 93 -5.05 -6.16 13.47
N LYS A 94 -6.08 -5.32 13.39
CA LYS A 94 -6.91 -4.89 14.52
C LYS A 94 -8.11 -5.79 14.81
N GLY A 95 -8.27 -6.90 14.09
CA GLY A 95 -9.39 -7.82 14.29
C GLY A 95 -10.73 -7.25 13.84
N TYR A 96 -10.73 -6.27 12.93
CA TYR A 96 -11.94 -5.67 12.41
C TYR A 96 -12.77 -6.72 11.63
N SER A 97 -14.07 -6.76 11.88
CA SER A 97 -14.94 -7.86 11.44
C SER A 97 -15.27 -7.88 9.96
N ALA A 98 -15.08 -6.77 9.25
CA ALA A 98 -15.40 -6.63 7.84
C ALA A 98 -14.17 -6.30 6.96
N SER A 99 -14.15 -6.83 5.74
CA SER A 99 -13.11 -6.57 4.73
C SER A 99 -13.52 -5.46 3.78
N THR A 100 -12.65 -4.47 3.62
CA THR A 100 -12.82 -3.36 2.67
C THR A 100 -12.76 -3.80 1.20
N ILE A 101 -12.18 -4.99 0.95
CA ILE A 101 -11.99 -5.54 -0.39
C ILE A 101 -13.13 -6.49 -0.78
N ASN A 102 -13.58 -7.31 0.16
CA ASN A 102 -14.48 -8.43 -0.15
C ASN A 102 -15.93 -8.11 0.20
N ASP A 103 -16.19 -7.47 1.33
CA ASP A 103 -17.52 -7.42 1.91
C ASP A 103 -18.42 -6.37 1.25
N MET A 104 -19.72 -6.68 1.18
CA MET A 104 -20.71 -5.80 0.54
C MET A 104 -20.87 -4.46 1.25
N VAL A 105 -20.63 -4.42 2.57
CA VAL A 105 -20.71 -3.17 3.35
C VAL A 105 -19.75 -2.09 2.83
N PHE A 106 -18.67 -2.47 2.13
CA PHE A 106 -17.72 -1.56 1.49
C PHE A 106 -17.94 -1.38 -0.03
N GLU A 107 -19.13 -1.68 -0.56
CA GLU A 107 -19.42 -1.54 -2.00
C GLU A 107 -19.23 -0.09 -2.49
N LYS A 108 -19.65 0.91 -1.71
CA LYS A 108 -19.50 2.32 -2.10
C LYS A 108 -18.04 2.71 -2.25
N THR A 109 -17.20 2.33 -1.30
CA THR A 109 -15.75 2.52 -1.35
C THR A 109 -15.14 1.90 -2.62
N ARG A 110 -15.53 0.66 -2.95
CA ARG A 110 -15.04 -0.03 -4.16
C ARG A 110 -15.49 0.68 -5.45
N LYS A 111 -16.75 1.11 -5.52
CA LYS A 111 -17.28 1.90 -6.65
C LYS A 111 -16.59 3.26 -6.78
N ALA A 112 -16.34 3.95 -5.67
CA ALA A 112 -15.63 5.23 -5.64
C ALA A 112 -14.20 5.08 -6.17
N LEU A 113 -13.47 4.06 -5.70
CA LEU A 113 -12.13 3.74 -6.19
C LEU A 113 -12.12 3.45 -7.69
N GLN A 114 -13.00 2.57 -8.17
CA GLN A 114 -13.06 2.23 -9.60
C GLN A 114 -13.39 3.46 -10.46
N SER A 115 -14.34 4.28 -10.02
CA SER A 115 -14.75 5.50 -10.71
C SER A 115 -13.62 6.53 -10.76
N LYS A 116 -12.95 6.77 -9.63
CA LYS A 116 -11.79 7.67 -9.54
C LYS A 116 -10.65 7.19 -10.44
N GLN A 117 -10.35 5.89 -10.45
CA GLN A 117 -9.33 5.33 -11.34
C GLN A 117 -9.68 5.50 -12.81
N LYS A 118 -10.95 5.32 -13.20
CA LYS A 118 -11.41 5.56 -14.56
C LYS A 118 -11.26 7.03 -14.94
N GLN A 119 -11.61 7.96 -14.04
CA GLN A 119 -11.41 9.40 -14.23
C GLN A 119 -9.93 9.73 -14.44
N LEU A 120 -9.05 9.26 -13.57
CA LEU A 120 -7.61 9.53 -13.64
C LEU A 120 -6.98 8.99 -14.93
N LYS A 121 -7.39 7.80 -15.39
CA LYS A 121 -6.94 7.24 -16.68
C LYS A 121 -7.37 8.08 -17.86
N LYS A 122 -8.60 8.62 -17.85
CA LYS A 122 -9.07 9.55 -18.89
C LYS A 122 -8.25 10.85 -18.92
N GLN A 123 -7.71 11.27 -17.78
CA GLN A 123 -6.82 12.43 -17.65
C GLN A 123 -5.35 12.11 -17.99
N GLY A 124 -5.05 10.91 -18.50
CA GLY A 124 -3.69 10.49 -18.87
C GLY A 124 -2.84 9.94 -17.73
N LYS A 125 -3.32 9.90 -16.48
CA LYS A 125 -2.62 9.27 -15.35
C LYS A 125 -2.70 7.74 -15.42
N GLY A 126 -1.67 7.05 -14.92
CA GLY A 126 -1.57 5.59 -14.98
C GLY A 126 -1.20 5.02 -16.36
N ASN A 127 -1.03 5.86 -17.39
CA ASN A 127 -0.34 5.48 -18.62
C ASN A 127 1.15 5.40 -18.28
N LYS A 128 1.68 4.19 -18.06
CA LYS A 128 3.05 3.93 -17.60
C LYS A 128 4.11 4.57 -18.52
N PRO A 129 4.61 5.80 -18.27
CA PRO A 129 5.64 6.40 -19.13
C PRO A 129 7.04 5.92 -18.68
N LYS A 130 7.12 5.38 -17.45
CA LYS A 130 8.29 4.84 -16.78
C LYS A 130 8.21 3.31 -16.68
N ALA A 131 7.63 2.65 -17.68
CA ALA A 131 7.85 1.22 -17.81
C ALA A 131 9.37 1.00 -17.91
N SER A 132 9.92 0.03 -17.19
CA SER A 132 11.34 -0.31 -17.33
C SER A 132 11.57 -0.74 -18.77
N VAL A 133 12.26 0.10 -19.54
CA VAL A 133 12.80 -0.28 -20.85
C VAL A 133 14.14 -0.96 -20.57
N ALA A 134 14.39 -2.10 -21.21
CA ALA A 134 15.70 -2.73 -21.11
C ALA A 134 16.76 -1.75 -21.64
N LEU A 135 17.88 -1.62 -20.93
CA LEU A 135 19.02 -0.85 -21.43
C LEU A 135 19.43 -1.44 -22.79
N THR A 136 19.67 -0.58 -23.78
CA THR A 136 20.17 -1.07 -25.07
C THR A 136 21.61 -1.57 -24.92
N THR A 137 22.07 -2.38 -25.87
CA THR A 137 23.45 -2.91 -25.86
C THR A 137 24.49 -1.79 -25.85
N GLU A 138 24.20 -0.66 -26.48
CA GLU A 138 25.03 0.53 -26.51
C GLU A 138 25.06 1.25 -25.15
N GLU A 139 23.91 1.42 -24.50
CA GLU A 139 23.83 2.00 -23.15
C GLU A 139 24.57 1.13 -22.13
N LEU A 140 24.42 -0.19 -22.23
CA LEU A 140 25.18 -1.15 -21.42
C LEU A 140 26.68 -1.00 -21.65
N LYS A 141 27.13 -0.95 -22.91
CA LYS A 141 28.54 -0.78 -23.26
C LYS A 141 29.11 0.52 -22.68
N ILE A 142 28.39 1.63 -22.80
CA ILE A 142 28.77 2.93 -22.22
C ILE A 142 28.87 2.84 -20.69
N MET A 143 27.96 2.13 -20.04
CA MET A 143 27.99 1.95 -18.58
C MET A 143 29.18 1.09 -18.11
N TYR A 144 29.57 0.08 -18.89
CA TYR A 144 30.80 -0.70 -18.67
C TYR A 144 32.06 0.13 -18.90
N GLU A 145 32.15 0.86 -20.01
CA GLU A 145 33.29 1.73 -20.34
C GLU A 145 33.50 2.85 -19.30
N LYS A 146 32.41 3.38 -18.73
CA LYS A 146 32.45 4.40 -17.68
C LYS A 146 32.66 3.84 -16.27
N GLY A 147 32.81 2.52 -16.10
CA GLY A 147 33.01 1.88 -14.80
C GLY A 147 31.83 2.03 -13.83
N LEU A 148 30.64 2.38 -14.33
CA LEU A 148 29.42 2.55 -13.54
C LEU A 148 28.78 1.20 -13.16
N LEU A 149 29.12 0.16 -13.92
CA LEU A 149 28.81 -1.23 -13.61
C LEU A 149 30.11 -1.92 -13.20
N GLY A 150 30.19 -2.31 -11.93
CA GLY A 150 31.39 -2.92 -11.37
C GLY A 150 31.65 -4.33 -11.93
N MET A 151 32.88 -4.58 -12.39
CA MET A 151 33.43 -5.93 -12.57
C MET A 151 34.13 -6.46 -11.30
N CYS A 152 34.11 -5.70 -10.20
CA CYS A 152 34.65 -6.19 -8.94
C CYS A 152 33.77 -7.32 -8.42
N SER A 153 34.27 -8.53 -8.62
CA SER A 153 33.82 -9.75 -7.96
C SER A 153 33.62 -9.48 -6.46
N PRO A 154 32.63 -10.10 -5.81
CA PRO A 154 32.50 -10.00 -4.36
C PRO A 154 33.82 -10.48 -3.74
N MET A 155 34.48 -9.61 -2.96
CA MET A 155 35.56 -10.07 -2.10
C MET A 155 34.93 -11.08 -1.12
N LYS A 156 35.48 -12.30 -1.12
CA LYS A 156 35.10 -13.39 -0.21
C LYS A 156 35.33 -12.99 1.24
#